data_AF-A0A2H0Q883-F1
#
_entry.id   AF-A0A2H0Q883-F1
#
_cell.length_a   1.000
_cell.length_b   1.000
_cell.length_c   1.000
_cell.angle_alpha   90.00
_cell.angle_beta   90.00
_cell.angle_gamma   90.00
#
_symmetry.space_group_name_H-M   'P 1'
#
loop_
_entity.id
_entity.type
_entity.pdbx_description
1 polymer ?
#
loop_
_entity_poly.entity_id
_entity_poly.type
_entity_poly.pdbx_seq_one_letter_code
_entity_poly.pdbx_strand_id
1 'polypeptide(L)'
;MKKHKFKLAAVLKLREAREKKVKTELGNIVKEIQRVKDRIVQIDNEVDVYYNSQEQSTSKDGITGRMIRFYPQAVQGLKSDRVVTENLLSALQRKYDRKVEELKIAMGETKIMTKMKEKDFQEYKKEVGKKELSNLEEILMMRPRENQS
;
A
#
# COMPACT_ATOMS: atom_id res chain seq x y z
N MET A 1 18.44 33.85 -15.20
CA MET A 1 17.41 32.96 -15.77
C MET A 1 16.23 32.83 -14.83
N LYS A 2 14.99 32.85 -15.32
CA LYS A 2 13.82 32.48 -14.49
C LYS A 2 13.91 30.99 -14.13
N LYS A 3 13.45 30.59 -12.95
CA LYS A 3 13.38 29.18 -12.54
C LYS A 3 12.15 28.53 -13.19
N HIS A 4 12.27 27.31 -13.72
CA HIS A 4 11.13 26.56 -14.25
C HIS A 4 10.06 26.38 -13.16
N LYS A 5 8.79 26.64 -13.50
CA LYS A 5 7.65 26.46 -12.61
C LYS A 5 6.60 25.62 -13.33
N PHE A 6 6.47 24.37 -12.92
CA PHE A 6 5.43 23.49 -13.43
C PHE A 6 4.04 23.94 -12.94
N LYS A 7 3.15 24.32 -13.87
CA LYS A 7 1.83 24.88 -13.56
C LYS A 7 0.94 23.92 -12.74
N LEU A 8 1.08 22.61 -12.94
CA LEU A 8 0.28 21.58 -12.27
C LEU A 8 0.98 20.97 -11.05
N ALA A 9 1.97 21.65 -10.46
CA ALA A 9 2.71 21.15 -9.30
C ALA A 9 1.80 20.85 -8.09
N ALA A 10 0.78 21.68 -7.85
CA ALA A 10 -0.18 21.46 -6.77
C ALA A 10 -1.02 20.18 -7.00
N VAL A 11 -1.44 19.94 -8.24
CA VAL A 11 -2.19 18.73 -8.62
C VAL A 11 -1.32 17.48 -8.47
N LEU A 12 -0.06 17.54 -8.91
CA LEU A 12 0.90 16.44 -8.72
C LEU A 12 1.05 16.09 -7.23
N LYS A 13 1.25 17.10 -6.37
CA LYS A 13 1.36 16.90 -4.92
C LYS A 13 0.11 16.26 -4.31
N LEU A 14 -1.08 16.66 -4.79
CA LEU A 14 -2.35 16.06 -4.34
C LEU A 14 -2.45 14.57 -4.74
N ARG A 15 -2.02 14.22 -5.96
CA ARG A 15 -2.00 12.82 -6.44
C ARG A 15 -1.01 11.97 -5.65
N GLU A 16 0.19 12.48 -5.39
CA GLU A 16 1.19 11.82 -4.54
C GLU A 16 0.67 11.59 -3.11
N ALA A 17 -0.03 12.57 -2.54
CA ALA A 17 -0.64 12.44 -1.22
C ALA A 17 -1.75 11.36 -1.22
N ARG A 18 -2.57 11.30 -2.27
CA ARG A 18 -3.59 10.26 -2.43
C ARG A 18 -2.96 8.87 -2.53
N GLU A 19 -1.94 8.70 -3.36
CA GLU A 19 -1.21 7.44 -3.49
C GLU A 19 -0.62 6.99 -2.14
N LYS A 20 0.00 7.91 -1.40
CA LYS A 20 0.53 7.64 -0.06
C LYS A 20 -0.58 7.19 0.90
N LYS A 21 -1.72 7.87 0.90
CA LYS A 21 -2.88 7.51 1.73
C LYS A 21 -3.36 6.08 1.43
N VAL A 22 -3.55 5.74 0.16
CA VAL A 22 -3.99 4.40 -0.26
C VAL A 22 -2.97 3.33 0.15
N LYS A 23 -1.67 3.60 0.03
CA LYS A 23 -0.61 2.69 0.52
C LYS A 23 -0.69 2.46 2.03
N THR A 24 -0.91 3.52 2.81
CA THR A 24 -1.08 3.40 4.27
C THR A 24 -2.30 2.57 4.63
N GLU A 25 -3.43 2.80 3.98
CA GLU A 25 -4.66 2.03 4.19
C GLU A 25 -4.47 0.55 3.84
N LEU A 26 -3.79 0.25 2.72
CA LEU A 26 -3.46 -1.12 2.32
C LEU A 26 -2.56 -1.79 3.38
N GLY A 27 -1.56 -1.09 3.89
CA GLY A 27 -0.69 -1.60 4.95
C GLY A 27 -1.44 -1.93 6.24
N ASN A 28 -2.46 -1.16 6.59
CA ASN A 28 -3.32 -1.46 7.73
C ASN A 28 -4.16 -2.72 7.50
N ILE A 29 -4.72 -2.90 6.29
CA ILE A 29 -5.45 -4.12 5.93
C ILE A 29 -4.55 -5.35 6.02
N VAL A 30 -3.31 -5.26 5.54
CA VAL A 30 -2.34 -6.38 5.62
C VAL A 30 -2.04 -6.75 7.08
N LYS A 31 -1.87 -5.76 7.96
CA LYS A 31 -1.69 -6.00 9.41
C LYS A 31 -2.91 -6.69 10.03
N GLU A 32 -4.12 -6.26 9.67
CA GLU A 32 -5.37 -6.89 10.14
C GLU A 32 -5.47 -8.33 9.65
N ILE A 33 -5.18 -8.60 8.37
CA ILE A 33 -5.15 -9.95 7.80
C ILE A 33 -4.19 -10.84 8.59
N GLN A 34 -2.98 -10.35 8.90
CA GLN A 34 -2.00 -11.14 9.64
C GLN A 34 -2.51 -11.48 11.04
N ARG A 35 -3.06 -10.49 11.77
CA ARG A 35 -3.66 -10.72 13.10
C ARG A 35 -4.76 -11.78 13.08
N VAL A 36 -5.62 -11.75 12.06
CA VAL A 36 -6.70 -12.73 11.91
C VAL A 36 -6.15 -14.12 11.62
N LYS A 37 -5.12 -14.23 10.78
CA LYS A 37 -4.42 -15.51 10.56
C LYS A 37 -3.79 -16.05 11.84
N ASP A 38 -3.13 -15.18 12.61
CA ASP A 38 -2.52 -15.56 13.89
C ASP A 38 -3.59 -16.05 14.88
N ARG A 39 -4.78 -15.43 14.90
CA ARG A 39 -5.92 -15.90 15.71
C ARG A 39 -6.41 -17.29 15.28
N ILE A 40 -6.48 -17.58 13.98
CA ILE A 40 -6.86 -18.92 13.50
C ILE A 40 -5.86 -19.97 14.01
N VAL A 41 -4.56 -19.70 13.89
CA VAL A 41 -3.50 -20.58 14.40
C VAL A 41 -3.64 -20.76 15.92
N GLN A 42 -3.94 -19.68 16.65
CA GLN A 42 -4.17 -19.76 18.09
C GLN A 42 -5.36 -20.65 18.43
N ILE A 43 -6.48 -20.52 17.72
CA ILE A 43 -7.66 -21.36 17.93
C ILE A 43 -7.34 -22.83 17.67
N ASP A 44 -6.60 -23.12 16.60
CA ASP A 44 -6.19 -24.49 16.25
C ASP A 44 -5.31 -25.09 17.38
N ASN A 45 -4.36 -24.32 17.89
CA ASN A 45 -3.55 -24.73 19.05
C ASN A 45 -4.38 -24.93 20.32
N GLU A 46 -5.36 -24.05 20.60
CA GLU A 46 -6.27 -24.18 21.74
C GLU A 46 -7.08 -25.48 21.65
N VAL A 47 -7.60 -25.82 20.45
CA VAL A 47 -8.32 -27.07 20.21
C VAL A 47 -7.44 -28.29 20.49
N ASP A 48 -6.20 -28.30 20.02
CA ASP A 48 -5.26 -29.41 20.27
C ASP A 48 -4.95 -29.55 21.78
N VAL A 49 -4.78 -28.43 22.49
CA VAL A 49 -4.61 -28.41 23.95
C VAL A 49 -5.83 -29.02 24.64
N TYR A 50 -7.05 -28.70 24.20
CA TYR A 50 -8.27 -29.29 24.78
C TYR A 50 -8.35 -30.80 24.54
N TYR A 51 -7.99 -31.29 23.35
CA TYR A 51 -7.98 -32.74 23.10
C TYR A 51 -6.92 -33.47 23.94
N ASN A 52 -5.70 -32.95 24.01
CA ASN A 52 -4.63 -33.52 24.82
C ASN A 52 -5.01 -33.53 26.32
N SER A 53 -5.63 -32.44 26.79
CA SER A 53 -6.11 -32.33 28.16
C SER A 53 -7.23 -33.33 28.46
N GLN A 54 -8.14 -33.55 27.51
CA GLN A 54 -9.20 -34.55 27.62
C GLN A 54 -8.62 -35.96 27.72
N GLU A 55 -7.66 -36.32 26.87
CA GLU A 55 -7.02 -37.63 26.86
C GLU A 55 -6.29 -37.93 28.18
N GLN A 56 -5.46 -36.98 28.65
CA GLN A 56 -4.76 -37.05 29.94
C GLN A 56 -5.72 -37.13 31.12
N SER A 57 -6.86 -36.45 31.01
CA SER A 57 -7.91 -36.47 32.00
C SER A 57 -8.55 -37.86 32.07
N THR A 58 -8.97 -38.42 30.93
CA THR A 58 -9.65 -39.72 30.88
C THR A 58 -8.78 -40.91 31.28
N SER A 59 -7.45 -40.75 31.28
CA SER A 59 -6.48 -41.80 31.65
C SER A 59 -6.08 -41.79 33.12
N LYS A 60 -6.58 -40.85 33.94
CA LYS A 60 -6.36 -40.82 35.40
C LYS A 60 -7.64 -41.24 36.14
N ASP A 61 -7.49 -42.16 37.09
CA ASP A 61 -8.59 -42.56 37.97
C ASP A 61 -9.09 -41.35 38.81
N GLY A 62 -10.41 -41.12 38.82
CA GLY A 62 -11.05 -40.12 39.69
C GLY A 62 -11.68 -38.92 39.01
N ILE A 63 -11.80 -38.89 37.68
CA ILE A 63 -12.47 -37.76 37.01
C ILE A 63 -13.99 -37.83 37.13
N THR A 64 -14.57 -36.73 37.60
CA THR A 64 -16.02 -36.53 37.64
C THR A 64 -16.56 -36.43 36.21
N GLY A 65 -17.52 -37.27 35.82
CA GLY A 65 -18.12 -37.26 34.47
C GLY A 65 -18.71 -35.90 34.02
N ARG A 66 -18.91 -34.97 34.96
CA ARG A 66 -19.27 -33.56 34.67
C ARG A 66 -18.15 -32.79 33.95
N MET A 67 -16.88 -33.06 34.25
CA MET A 67 -15.73 -32.42 33.59
C MET A 67 -15.53 -32.94 32.15
N ILE A 68 -15.79 -34.23 31.93
CA ILE A 68 -15.69 -34.84 30.59
C ILE A 68 -16.67 -34.20 29.59
N ARG A 69 -17.85 -33.77 30.07
CA ARG A 69 -18.88 -33.10 29.24
C ARG A 69 -18.51 -31.69 28.80
N PHE A 70 -17.56 -31.04 29.47
CA PHE A 70 -17.15 -29.66 29.15
C PHE A 70 -16.27 -29.60 27.89
N TYR A 71 -15.38 -30.58 27.70
CA TYR A 71 -14.44 -30.59 26.57
C TYR A 71 -15.11 -30.49 25.19
N PRO A 72 -16.14 -31.30 24.87
CA PRO A 72 -16.82 -31.18 23.58
C PRO A 72 -17.48 -29.81 23.35
N GLN A 73 -18.05 -29.21 24.40
CA GLN A 73 -18.70 -27.90 24.32
C GLN A 73 -17.66 -26.78 24.09
N ALA A 74 -16.53 -26.83 24.79
CA ALA A 74 -15.44 -25.88 24.60
C ALA A 74 -14.85 -25.96 23.19
N VAL A 75 -14.58 -27.18 22.71
CA VAL A 75 -14.09 -27.41 21.33
C VAL A 75 -15.10 -26.95 20.29
N GLN A 76 -16.41 -27.18 20.52
CA GLN A 76 -17.45 -26.69 19.61
C GLN A 76 -17.48 -25.16 19.56
N GLY A 77 -17.33 -24.49 20.70
CA GLY A 77 -17.22 -23.03 20.78
C GLY A 77 -16.04 -22.50 19.98
N LEU A 78 -14.85 -23.10 20.16
CA LEU A 78 -13.64 -22.74 19.42
C LEU A 78 -13.80 -22.96 17.91
N LYS A 79 -14.39 -24.08 17.49
CA LYS A 79 -14.68 -24.33 16.06
C LYS A 79 -15.65 -23.30 15.48
N SER A 80 -16.64 -22.87 16.24
CA SER A 80 -17.54 -21.79 15.82
C SER A 80 -16.80 -20.46 15.69
N ASP A 81 -15.94 -20.12 16.65
CA ASP A 81 -15.09 -18.91 16.59
C ASP A 81 -14.15 -18.94 15.38
N ARG A 82 -13.60 -20.11 15.05
CA ARG A 82 -12.77 -20.32 13.86
C ARG A 82 -13.51 -19.97 12.58
N VAL A 83 -14.74 -20.47 12.41
CA VAL A 83 -15.56 -20.18 11.23
C VAL A 83 -15.86 -18.68 11.10
N VAL A 84 -16.18 -18.01 12.21
CA VAL A 84 -16.38 -16.55 12.23
C VAL A 84 -15.10 -15.81 11.83
N THR A 85 -13.96 -16.26 12.35
CA THR A 85 -12.64 -15.68 12.08
C THR A 85 -12.23 -15.88 10.61
N GLU A 86 -12.53 -17.03 10.01
CA GLU A 86 -12.31 -17.29 8.57
C GLU A 86 -13.20 -16.43 7.68
N ASN A 87 -14.46 -16.21 8.07
CA ASN A 87 -15.35 -15.29 7.36
C ASN A 87 -14.82 -13.84 7.39
N LEU A 88 -14.29 -13.42 8.54
CA LEU A 88 -13.62 -12.13 8.67
C LEU A 88 -12.38 -12.04 7.76
N LEU A 89 -11.56 -13.09 7.72
CA LEU A 89 -10.40 -13.16 6.83
C LEU A 89 -10.80 -12.99 5.36
N SER A 90 -11.86 -13.69 4.92
CA SER A 90 -12.40 -13.57 3.57
C SER A 90 -12.92 -12.15 3.27
N ALA A 91 -13.56 -11.49 4.24
CA ALA A 91 -14.00 -10.11 4.09
C ALA A 91 -12.81 -9.14 3.96
N LEU A 92 -11.75 -9.33 4.76
CA LEU A 92 -10.53 -8.53 4.70
C LEU A 92 -9.77 -8.73 3.38
N GLN A 93 -9.71 -9.96 2.85
CA GLN A 93 -9.12 -10.25 1.54
C GLN A 93 -9.86 -9.50 0.42
N ARG A 94 -11.20 -9.55 0.41
CA ARG A 94 -11.99 -8.75 -0.56
C ARG A 94 -11.79 -7.24 -0.40
N LYS A 95 -11.52 -6.76 0.81
CA LYS A 95 -11.18 -5.34 1.05
C LYS A 95 -9.77 -5.02 0.53
N TYR A 96 -8.82 -5.93 0.72
CA TYR A 96 -7.47 -5.84 0.19
C TYR A 96 -7.48 -5.75 -1.34
N ASP A 97 -8.17 -6.66 -2.03
CA ASP A 97 -8.21 -6.68 -3.50
C ASP A 97 -8.74 -5.37 -4.08
N ARG A 98 -9.85 -4.86 -3.51
CA ARG A 98 -10.40 -3.57 -3.89
C ARG A 98 -9.41 -2.41 -3.68
N LYS A 99 -8.66 -2.45 -2.58
CA LYS A 99 -7.67 -1.41 -2.25
C LYS A 99 -6.42 -1.52 -3.14
N VAL A 100 -6.05 -2.71 -3.61
CA VAL A 100 -5.00 -2.93 -4.62
C VAL A 100 -5.38 -2.28 -5.94
N GLU A 101 -6.62 -2.44 -6.41
CA GLU A 101 -7.08 -1.76 -7.63
C GLU A 101 -7.08 -0.24 -7.47
N GLU A 102 -7.52 0.28 -6.32
CA GLU A 102 -7.43 1.72 -6.03
C GLU A 102 -5.98 2.22 -6.07
N LEU A 103 -5.03 1.44 -5.55
CA LEU A 103 -3.62 1.78 -5.57
C LEU A 103 -3.06 1.83 -6.99
N LYS A 104 -3.42 0.86 -7.85
CA LYS A 104 -3.02 0.85 -9.26
C LYS A 104 -3.45 2.13 -9.97
N ILE A 105 -4.69 2.56 -9.74
CA ILE A 105 -5.22 3.82 -10.31
C ILE A 105 -4.41 5.01 -9.80
N ALA A 106 -4.22 5.13 -8.49
CA ALA A 106 -3.48 6.25 -7.89
C ALA A 106 -2.03 6.32 -8.42
N MET A 107 -1.34 5.19 -8.52
CA MET A 107 0.00 5.11 -9.10
C MET A 107 0.03 5.51 -10.58
N GLY A 108 -0.99 5.10 -11.35
CA GLY A 108 -1.15 5.50 -12.75
C GLY A 108 -1.31 7.02 -12.90
N GLU A 109 -2.17 7.63 -12.09
CA GLU A 109 -2.40 9.07 -12.07
C GLU A 109 -1.11 9.85 -11.73
N THR A 110 -0.38 9.43 -10.68
CA THR A 110 0.90 10.05 -10.31
C THR A 110 1.92 9.92 -11.44
N LYS A 111 2.04 8.74 -12.05
CA LYS A 111 2.99 8.49 -13.15
C LYS A 111 2.72 9.36 -14.36
N ILE A 112 1.46 9.52 -14.75
CA ILE A 112 1.06 10.42 -15.84
C ILE A 112 1.50 11.85 -15.51
N MET A 113 1.22 12.32 -14.29
CA MET A 113 1.58 13.68 -13.90
C MET A 113 3.08 13.94 -13.88
N THR A 114 3.86 12.98 -13.41
CA THR A 114 5.33 13.07 -13.43
C THR A 114 5.86 13.16 -14.86
N LYS A 115 5.32 12.36 -15.78
CA LYS A 115 5.67 12.44 -17.21
C LYS A 115 5.32 13.80 -17.82
N MET A 116 4.17 14.39 -17.47
CA MET A 116 3.80 15.72 -17.94
C MET A 116 4.77 16.80 -17.43
N LYS A 117 5.16 16.73 -16.15
CA LYS A 117 6.17 17.63 -15.57
C LYS A 117 7.51 17.53 -16.28
N GLU A 118 7.95 16.32 -16.61
CA GLU A 118 9.20 16.09 -17.31
C GLU A 118 9.16 16.65 -18.74
N LYS A 119 8.06 16.43 -19.48
CA LYS A 119 7.86 17.02 -20.81
C LYS A 119 7.87 18.55 -20.77
N ASP A 120 7.11 19.15 -19.86
CA ASP A 120 7.04 20.60 -19.67
C ASP A 120 8.42 21.21 -19.33
N PHE A 121 9.23 20.48 -18.55
CA PHE A 121 10.62 20.89 -18.26
C PHE A 121 11.54 20.80 -19.50
N GLN A 122 11.38 19.76 -20.32
CA GLN A 122 12.15 19.62 -21.57
C GLN A 122 11.80 20.73 -22.58
N GLU A 123 10.52 21.07 -22.70
CA GLU A 123 10.06 22.18 -23.52
C GLU A 123 10.65 23.52 -23.05
N TYR A 124 10.59 23.78 -21.73
CA TYR A 124 11.21 24.96 -21.14
C TYR A 124 12.72 25.04 -21.44
N LYS A 125 13.46 23.92 -21.30
CA LYS A 125 14.89 23.89 -21.60
C LYS A 125 15.18 24.21 -23.08
N LYS A 126 14.36 23.69 -24.00
CA LYS A 126 14.48 23.99 -25.44
C LYS A 126 14.20 25.46 -25.72
N GLU A 127 13.17 26.05 -25.11
CA GLU A 127 12.85 27.47 -25.29
C GLU A 127 13.95 28.40 -24.77
N VAL A 128 14.49 28.10 -23.59
CA VAL A 128 15.61 28.87 -23.02
C VAL A 128 16.82 28.79 -23.94
N GLY A 129 17.20 27.59 -24.39
CA GLY A 129 18.33 27.42 -25.31
C GLY A 129 18.13 28.17 -26.64
N LYS A 130 16.92 28.16 -27.20
CA LYS A 130 16.59 28.95 -28.41
C LYS A 130 16.75 30.46 -28.17
N LYS A 131 16.27 30.96 -27.02
CA LYS A 131 16.41 32.39 -26.67
C LYS A 131 17.87 32.78 -26.46
N GLU A 132 18.66 31.94 -25.80
CA GLU A 132 20.08 32.20 -25.61
C GLU A 132 20.84 32.23 -26.92
N LEU A 133 20.57 31.28 -27.83
CA LEU A 133 21.15 31.27 -29.16
C LEU A 133 20.78 32.53 -29.96
N SER A 134 19.49 32.91 -29.96
CA SER A 134 19.02 34.13 -30.63
C SER A 134 19.70 35.38 -30.07
N ASN A 135 19.87 35.47 -28.75
CA ASN A 135 20.56 36.59 -28.13
C ASN A 135 22.05 36.62 -28.50
N LEU A 136 22.70 35.47 -28.61
CA LEU A 136 24.11 35.38 -29.05
C LEU A 136 24.28 35.81 -30.51
N GLU A 137 23.37 35.39 -31.39
CA GLU A 137 23.36 35.81 -32.80
C GLU A 137 23.18 37.32 -32.93
N GLU A 138 22.26 37.90 -32.16
CA GLU A 138 22.06 39.36 -32.13
C GLU A 138 23.32 40.11 -31.67
N ILE A 139 23.98 39.64 -30.60
CA ILE A 139 25.25 40.21 -30.13
C ILE A 139 26.35 40.09 -31.21
N LEU A 140 26.44 38.96 -31.91
CA LEU A 140 27.40 38.75 -32.98
C LEU A 140 27.15 39.69 -34.17
N MET A 141 25.89 39.93 -34.53
CA MET A 141 25.52 40.85 -35.60
C MET A 141 25.76 42.33 -35.24
N MET A 142 25.63 42.69 -33.97
CA MET A 142 25.90 44.05 -33.48
C MET A 142 27.38 44.35 -33.27
N ARG A 143 28.26 43.34 -33.32
CA ARG A 143 29.70 43.52 -33.16
C ARG A 143 30.28 44.19 -34.42
N PRO A 144 30.90 45.38 -34.33
CA PRO A 144 31.53 46.01 -35.47
C PRO A 144 32.61 45.08 -36.04
N ARG A 145 32.69 44.95 -37.37
CA ARG A 145 33.83 44.29 -38.04
C ARG A 145 35.05 45.20 -37.92
N GLU A 146 35.69 45.21 -36.76
CA GLU A 146 37.03 45.78 -36.65
C GLU A 146 38.03 44.78 -37.25
N ASN A 147 38.71 45.25 -38.31
CA ASN A 147 39.88 44.68 -38.96
C ASN A 147 39.64 43.45 -39.86
N GLN A 148 39.21 43.73 -41.09
CA GLN A 148 39.73 43.03 -42.26
C GLN A 148 40.49 44.07 -43.11
N SER A 149 41.79 44.21 -42.83
CA SER A 149 42.80 44.89 -43.65
C SER A 149 43.82 43.85 -44.09
#